data_AF-A0A964G3Z5-F1
#
_entry.id   AF-A0A964G3Z5-F1
#
_cell.length_a   1.000
_cell.length_b   1.000
_cell.length_c   1.000
_cell.angle_alpha   90.00
_cell.angle_beta   90.00
_cell.angle_gamma   90.00
#
_symmetry.space_group_name_H-M   'P 1'
#
loop_
_entity.id
_entity.type
_entity.pdbx_description
1 polymer ?
#
loop_
_entity_poly.entity_id
_entity_poly.type
_entity_poly.pdbx_seq_one_letter_code
_entity_poly.pdbx_strand_id
1 'polypeptide(L)'
;MKKRKILEKVLSGSKNIKFNEMVTLIEAFGFSLARVSGSHHIFNHPEVPEIVNIQNKKGEVTPYQVRQFLAIIEEYALTIEDDQP
;
A
#
# COMPACT_ATOMS: atom_id res chain seq x y z
N MET A 1 7.82 -7.82 -8.86
CA MET A 1 6.82 -7.53 -9.91
C MET A 1 6.90 -6.04 -10.22
N LYS A 2 6.66 -5.58 -11.45
CA LYS A 2 6.68 -4.13 -11.74
C LYS A 2 5.53 -3.45 -10.95
N LYS A 3 5.80 -2.30 -10.29
CA LYS A 3 4.84 -1.58 -9.41
C LYS A 3 3.46 -1.41 -10.05
N ARG A 4 3.43 -1.01 -11.33
CA ARG A 4 2.20 -0.88 -12.15
C ARG A 4 1.35 -2.16 -12.23
N LYS A 5 1.98 -3.34 -12.36
CA LYS A 5 1.22 -4.60 -12.38
C LYS A 5 0.57 -4.92 -11.04
N ILE A 6 1.17 -4.47 -9.93
CA ILE A 6 0.59 -4.64 -8.60
C ILE A 6 -0.61 -3.71 -8.47
N LEU A 7 -0.47 -2.45 -8.91
CA LEU A 7 -1.57 -1.50 -8.94
C LEU A 7 -2.76 -2.01 -9.77
N GLU A 8 -2.51 -2.47 -11.00
CA GLU A 8 -3.55 -3.05 -11.88
C GLU A 8 -4.29 -4.21 -11.18
N LYS A 9 -3.56 -5.11 -10.52
CA LYS A 9 -4.12 -6.24 -9.77
C LYS A 9 -5.00 -5.78 -8.59
N VAL A 10 -4.57 -4.73 -7.88
CA VAL A 10 -5.32 -4.15 -6.77
C VAL A 10 -6.59 -3.47 -7.28
N LEU A 11 -6.49 -2.65 -8.34
CA LEU A 11 -7.61 -1.93 -8.95
C LEU A 11 -8.63 -2.87 -9.61
N SER A 12 -8.21 -4.05 -10.08
CA SER A 12 -9.13 -5.07 -10.60
C SER A 12 -9.98 -5.73 -9.50
N GLY A 13 -9.84 -5.34 -8.24
CA GLY A 13 -10.58 -5.89 -7.11
C GLY A 13 -10.07 -7.27 -6.65
N SER A 14 -8.82 -7.64 -6.95
CA SER A 14 -8.25 -8.91 -6.49
C SER A 14 -8.29 -9.01 -4.97
N LYS A 15 -8.81 -10.12 -4.45
CA LYS A 15 -8.80 -10.43 -3.02
C LYS A 15 -7.52 -11.12 -2.57
N ASN A 16 -6.69 -11.57 -3.51
CA ASN A 16 -5.42 -12.24 -3.25
C ASN A 16 -4.28 -11.27 -3.55
N ILE A 17 -3.95 -10.43 -2.56
CA ILE A 17 -2.82 -9.52 -2.62
C ILE A 17 -1.79 -10.01 -1.60
N LYS A 18 -0.61 -10.40 -2.08
CA LYS A 18 0.46 -10.82 -1.19
C LYS A 18 0.88 -9.64 -0.32
N PHE A 19 1.24 -9.91 0.92
CA PHE A 19 1.68 -8.87 1.85
C PHE A 19 2.84 -8.04 1.28
N ASN A 20 3.85 -8.71 0.71
CA ASN A 20 4.99 -8.02 0.10
C ASN A 20 4.61 -7.24 -1.16
N GLU A 21 3.59 -7.66 -1.92
CA GLU A 21 3.08 -6.87 -3.05
C GLU A 21 2.48 -5.57 -2.53
N MET A 22 1.72 -5.63 -1.43
CA MET A 22 1.14 -4.45 -0.80
C MET A 22 2.21 -3.50 -0.25
N VAL A 23 3.25 -4.02 0.42
CA VAL A 23 4.39 -3.20 0.90
C VAL A 23 5.04 -2.45 -0.26
N THR A 24 5.39 -3.16 -1.34
CA THR A 24 5.97 -2.54 -2.54
C THR A 24 5.04 -1.48 -3.15
N LEU A 25 3.72 -1.69 -3.10
CA LEU A 25 2.77 -0.70 -3.60
C LEU A 25 2.70 0.52 -2.69
N ILE A 26 2.67 0.35 -1.37
CA ILE A 26 2.65 1.46 -0.40
C ILE A 26 3.90 2.34 -0.58
N GLU A 27 5.08 1.73 -0.64
CA GLU A 27 6.35 2.43 -0.87
C GLU A 27 6.40 3.12 -2.24
N ALA A 28 5.73 2.56 -3.25
CA ALA A 28 5.65 3.18 -4.57
C ALA A 28 4.90 4.52 -4.59
N PHE A 29 4.01 4.76 -3.62
CA PHE A 29 3.28 6.02 -3.43
C PHE A 29 3.97 6.93 -2.40
N GLY A 30 5.28 6.76 -2.14
CA GLY A 30 6.08 7.63 -1.29
C GLY A 30 5.94 7.42 0.22
N PHE A 31 5.15 6.42 0.64
CA PHE A 31 5.07 6.05 2.05
C PHE A 31 6.33 5.32 2.50
N SER A 32 6.79 5.60 3.71
CA SER A 32 7.97 4.97 4.31
C SER A 32 7.58 4.15 5.54
N LEU A 33 8.24 3.00 5.72
CA LEU A 33 8.03 2.13 6.88
C LEU A 33 8.49 2.83 8.16
N ALA A 34 7.55 3.13 9.05
CA ALA A 34 7.79 3.84 10.30
C ALA A 34 8.01 2.88 11.48
N ARG A 35 7.24 1.77 11.53
CA ARG A 35 7.33 0.79 12.63
C ARG A 35 6.84 -0.59 12.21
N VAL A 36 7.48 -1.61 12.77
CA VAL A 36 7.01 -3.01 12.72
C VAL A 36 6.70 -3.50 14.12
N SER A 37 5.57 -4.19 14.28
CA SER A 37 5.20 -4.86 15.53
C SER A 37 4.50 -6.18 15.21
N GLY A 38 5.20 -7.29 15.46
CA GLY A 38 4.72 -8.62 15.06
C GLY A 38 4.45 -8.68 13.56
N SER A 39 3.22 -9.04 13.17
CA SER A 39 2.79 -9.10 11.77
C SER A 39 2.26 -7.78 11.21
N HIS A 40 2.24 -6.70 12.01
CA HIS A 40 1.77 -5.39 11.59
C HIS A 40 2.91 -4.51 11.10
N HIS A 41 2.68 -3.78 10.01
CA HIS A 41 3.58 -2.77 9.48
C HIS A 41 2.85 -1.44 9.38
N ILE A 42 3.47 -0.40 9.91
CA ILE A 42 2.96 0.96 9.96
C ILE A 42 3.82 1.82 9.03
N PHE A 43 3.15 2.53 8.12
CA PHE A 43 3.77 3.43 7.16
C PHE A 43 3.22 4.85 7.31
N ASN A 44 4.10 5.82 7.08
CA ASN A 44 3.78 7.25 7.08
C ASN A 44 4.21 7.87 5.75
N HIS A 45 3.57 8.96 5.36
CA HIS A 45 3.97 9.78 4.22
C HIS A 45 4.17 11.23 4.69
N PRO A 46 5.18 11.97 4.20
CA PRO A 46 5.49 13.31 4.68
C PRO A 46 4.36 14.32 4.49
N GLU A 47 3.55 14.13 3.45
CA GLU A 47 2.46 15.04 3.06
C GLU A 47 1.05 14.51 3.39
N VAL A 48 0.94 13.32 4.00
CA VAL A 48 -0.37 12.70 4.32
C VAL A 48 -0.44 12.44 5.83
N PRO A 49 -1.42 13.02 6.55
CA PRO A 49 -1.55 12.84 8.00
C PRO A 49 -2.03 11.42 8.40
N GLU A 50 -2.69 10.69 7.51
CA GLU A 50 -3.19 9.34 7.74
C GLU A 50 -2.07 8.31 7.81
N ILE A 51 -2.19 7.42 8.78
CA ILE A 51 -1.25 6.32 8.98
C ILE A 51 -1.78 5.08 8.26
N VAL A 52 -0.93 4.47 7.42
CA VAL A 52 -1.23 3.20 6.77
C VAL A 52 -0.75 2.05 7.66
N ASN A 53 -1.68 1.27 8.20
CA ASN A 53 -1.37 0.10 9.04
C ASN A 53 -1.87 -1.19 8.36
N ILE A 54 -0.94 -2.00 7.87
CA ILE A 54 -1.25 -3.29 7.23
C ILE A 54 -0.86 -4.46 8.12
N GLN A 55 -1.57 -5.58 8.00
CA GLN A 55 -1.31 -6.80 8.74
C GLN A 55 -1.01 -7.94 7.77
N ASN A 56 0.07 -8.67 8.02
CA ASN A 56 0.35 -9.93 7.34
C ASN A 56 -0.52 -11.04 7.95
N LYS A 57 -1.52 -11.51 7.19
CA LYS A 57 -2.32 -12.70 7.51
C LYS A 57 -1.96 -13.81 6.54
N LYS A 58 -1.15 -14.77 7.01
CA LYS A 58 -0.74 -15.97 6.24
C LYS A 58 -0.11 -15.63 4.87
N GLY A 59 0.65 -14.54 4.80
CA GLY A 59 1.33 -14.09 3.57
C GLY A 59 0.54 -13.09 2.72
N GLU A 60 -0.68 -12.74 3.12
CA GLU A 60 -1.57 -11.82 2.40
C GLU A 60 -1.95 -10.61 3.26
N VAL A 61 -2.31 -9.51 2.61
CA VAL A 61 -2.95 -8.36 3.26
C VAL A 61 -4.47 -8.54 3.25
N THR A 62 -5.16 -8.04 4.28
CA THR A 62 -6.62 -8.14 4.31
C THR A 62 -7.27 -7.23 3.25
N PRO A 63 -8.36 -7.65 2.58
CA PRO A 63 -9.01 -6.84 1.54
C PRO A 63 -9.49 -5.47 2.02
N TYR A 64 -9.80 -5.32 3.31
CA TYR A 64 -10.19 -4.04 3.89
C TYR A 64 -9.03 -3.05 3.93
N GLN A 65 -7.82 -3.51 4.32
CA GLN A 65 -6.63 -2.67 4.34
C GLN A 65 -6.25 -2.18 2.94
N VAL A 66 -6.47 -3.01 1.91
CA VAL A 66 -6.32 -2.61 0.51
C VAL A 66 -7.27 -1.46 0.17
N ARG A 67 -8.55 -1.57 0.54
CA ARG A 67 -9.54 -0.50 0.31
C ARG A 67 -9.22 0.78 1.07
N GLN A 68 -8.77 0.67 2.33
CA GLN A 68 -8.37 1.84 3.11
C GLN A 68 -7.20 2.58 2.46
N PHE A 69 -6.20 1.83 1.99
CA PHE A 69 -5.06 2.43 1.31
C PHE A 69 -5.45 3.11 0.00
N LEU A 70 -6.32 2.49 -0.81
CA LEU A 70 -6.83 3.11 -2.04
C LEU A 70 -7.62 4.41 -1.76
N ALA A 71 -8.42 4.44 -0.70
CA ALA A 71 -9.14 5.65 -0.30
C ALA A 71 -8.18 6.79 0.05
N ILE A 72 -7.08 6.51 0.75
CA ILE A 72 -6.04 7.52 1.05
C ILE A 72 -5.38 8.02 -0.24
N ILE A 73 -5.02 7.13 -1.16
CA ILE A 73 -4.44 7.55 -2.45
C ILE A 73 -5.39 8.47 -3.22
N GLU A 74 -6.68 8.12 -3.26
CA GLU A 74 -7.70 8.90 -3.95
C GLU A 74 -7.94 10.26 -3.30
N GLU A 75 -8.07 10.30 -1.97
CA GLU A 75 -8.29 11.52 -1.19
C GLU A 75 -7.16 12.55 -1.36
N TYR A 76 -5.91 12.07 -1.39
CA TYR A 76 -4.72 12.91 -1.50
C TYR A 76 -4.17 13.02 -2.93
N ALA A 77 -4.87 12.46 -3.92
CA ALA A 77 -4.48 12.44 -5.33
C ALA A 77 -3.01 11.99 -5.57
N LEU A 78 -2.56 10.98 -4.81
CA LEU A 78 -1.17 10.53 -4.85
C LEU A 78 -0.87 9.77 -6.14
N THR A 79 0.35 9.93 -6.65
CA THR A 79 0.85 9.22 -7.83
C THR A 79 2.06 8.34 -7.48
N ILE A 80 2.33 7.31 -8.30
CA ILE A 80 3.51 6.47 -8.11
C ILE A 80 4.77 7.29 -8.43
N GLU A 81 5.79 7.23 -7.58
CA GLU A 81 7.05 7.99 -7.75
C GLU A 81 7.84 7.64 -9.03
N ASP A 82 7.63 6.45 -9.61
CA ASP A 82 8.23 6.05 -10.91
C ASP A 82 7.67 6.86 -12.11
N ASP A 83 6.72 7.77 -11.91
CA ASP A 83 6.12 8.62 -12.94
C ASP A 83 6.69 10.06 -12.95
N GLN A 84 7.80 10.31 -12.26
CA GLN A 84 8.60 11.53 -12.46
C GLN A 84 9.49 11.36 -13.71
N PRO A 85 9.36 12.22 -14.74
CA PRO A 85 10.20 12.20 -15.93
C PRO A 85 11.68 12.53 -15.66
#